data_AF-A0A3M5U4U1-F1
#
_entry.id   AF-A0A3M5U4U1-F1
#
_cell.length_a   1.000
_cell.length_b   1.000
_cell.length_c   1.000
_cell.angle_alpha   90.00
_cell.angle_beta   90.00
_cell.angle_gamma   90.00
#
_symmetry.space_group_name_H-M   'P 1'
#
loop_
_entity.id
_entity.type
_entity.pdbx_description
1 polymer ?
#
loop_
_entity_poly.entity_id
_entity_poly.type
_entity_poly.pdbx_seq_one_letter_code
_entity_poly.pdbx_strand_id
1 'polypeptide(L)'
;MRFLPVNLDVLLVELKDLDETLALFDALTAEPIAGVEEIVPAARTLLIQFRPSTIERQALVNRIAGQDISQRREGEHRRVEIPVHYNGEDLDEVATLLNISRAEVIQRHTAHDYSVAFCGFAPGFAYLTGGAGFQVPRRQTPRTRIPAGAVALAGDFSGVYPKASPGGWQIIGVTPLQMWDLNRAEPALLRPGYKVHFTDAGPLPAGGLPAPSAPARPDATTATYLEITSPGLHSVLQDMGRPGQTGQGVSRSGALDLG
;
A
#
# COMPACT_ATOMS: atom_id res chain seq x y z
N MET A 1 -9.99 14.77 -16.03
CA MET A 1 -9.06 15.14 -14.93
C MET A 1 -9.58 16.38 -14.22
N ARG A 2 -9.67 16.37 -12.89
CA ARG A 2 -10.08 17.52 -12.06
C ARG A 2 -8.98 17.83 -11.05
N PHE A 3 -8.66 19.10 -10.85
CA PHE A 3 -7.61 19.55 -9.94
C PHE A 3 -8.22 20.23 -8.72
N LEU A 4 -7.87 19.76 -7.52
CA LEU A 4 -8.39 20.22 -6.25
C LEU A 4 -7.23 20.67 -5.36
N PRO A 5 -7.12 21.95 -5.00
CA PRO A 5 -6.12 22.39 -4.05
C PRO A 5 -6.44 21.84 -2.65
N VAL A 6 -5.47 21.21 -1.99
CA VAL A 6 -5.63 20.69 -0.63
C VAL A 6 -5.12 21.70 0.39
N ASN A 7 -3.94 22.27 0.13
CA ASN A 7 -3.33 23.32 0.92
C ASN A 7 -2.43 24.21 0.01
N LEU A 8 -1.41 24.87 0.54
CA LEU A 8 -0.51 25.72 -0.24
C LEU A 8 0.44 24.92 -1.15
N ASP A 9 0.94 23.78 -0.68
CA ASP A 9 2.00 22.95 -1.25
C ASP A 9 1.52 21.56 -1.74
N VAL A 10 0.21 21.31 -1.74
CA VAL A 10 -0.40 20.03 -2.10
C VAL A 10 -1.60 20.22 -3.02
N LEU A 11 -1.60 19.43 -4.08
CA LEU A 11 -2.61 19.36 -5.13
C LEU A 11 -3.15 17.94 -5.22
N LEU A 12 -4.47 17.77 -5.20
CA LEU A 12 -5.13 16.51 -5.49
C LEU A 12 -5.63 16.52 -6.92
N VAL A 13 -5.20 15.53 -7.71
CA VAL A 13 -5.66 15.31 -9.08
C VAL A 13 -6.65 14.16 -9.05
N GLU A 14 -7.89 14.37 -9.47
CA GLU A 14 -8.87 13.32 -9.63
C GLU A 14 -9.00 12.90 -11.09
N LEU A 15 -9.06 11.59 -11.29
CA LEU A 15 -9.07 10.93 -12.59
C LEU A 15 -10.32 10.06 -12.74
N LYS A 16 -10.60 9.64 -13.98
CA LYS A 16 -11.81 8.87 -14.28
C LYS A 16 -11.82 7.53 -13.56
N ASP A 17 -10.70 6.83 -13.54
CA ASP A 17 -10.58 5.47 -13.01
C ASP A 17 -9.13 5.17 -12.60
N LEU A 18 -8.91 3.93 -12.14
CA LEU A 18 -7.60 3.45 -11.72
C LEU A 18 -6.60 3.38 -12.87
N ASP A 19 -7.07 3.09 -14.09
CA ASP A 19 -6.20 2.99 -15.25
C ASP A 19 -5.59 4.34 -15.61
N GLU A 20 -6.41 5.40 -15.68
CA GLU A 20 -5.92 6.77 -15.85
C GLU A 20 -4.99 7.20 -14.70
N THR A 21 -5.33 6.82 -13.45
CA THR A 21 -4.52 7.18 -12.27
C THR A 21 -3.11 6.59 -12.34
N LEU A 22 -2.99 5.32 -12.71
CA LEU A 22 -1.71 4.65 -12.87
C LEU A 22 -0.94 5.17 -14.08
N ALA A 23 -1.62 5.41 -15.21
CA ALA A 23 -0.97 5.99 -16.38
C ALA A 23 -0.37 7.38 -16.10
N LEU A 24 -1.09 8.24 -15.37
CA LEU A 24 -0.54 9.54 -14.97
C LEU A 24 0.61 9.40 -13.95
N PHE A 25 0.50 8.47 -13.00
CA PHE A 25 1.58 8.19 -12.05
C PHE A 25 2.86 7.74 -12.77
N ASP A 26 2.73 6.82 -13.72
CA ASP A 26 3.85 6.31 -14.51
C ASP A 26 4.50 7.43 -15.35
N ALA A 27 3.68 8.28 -15.99
CA ALA A 27 4.15 9.41 -16.79
C ALA A 27 4.94 10.42 -15.94
N LEU A 28 4.40 10.82 -14.78
CA LEU A 28 5.06 11.77 -13.88
C LEU A 28 6.30 11.19 -13.18
N THR A 29 6.36 9.87 -12.99
CA THR A 29 7.54 9.18 -12.45
C THR A 29 8.65 9.09 -13.50
N ALA A 30 8.29 8.80 -14.76
CA ALA A 30 9.25 8.71 -15.86
C ALA A 30 9.83 10.07 -16.25
N GLU A 31 9.03 11.13 -16.16
CA GLU A 31 9.44 12.50 -16.48
C GLU A 31 9.14 13.44 -15.29
N PRO A 32 10.00 13.44 -14.25
CA PRO A 32 9.77 14.24 -13.05
C PRO A 32 9.68 15.74 -13.34
N ILE A 33 8.66 16.38 -12.79
CA ILE A 33 8.48 17.84 -12.88
C ILE A 33 9.30 18.49 -11.75
N ALA A 34 10.20 19.40 -12.11
CA ALA A 34 10.97 20.17 -11.14
C ALA A 34 10.04 20.91 -10.15
N GLY A 35 10.31 20.75 -8.85
CA GLY A 35 9.50 21.30 -7.77
C GLY A 35 8.42 20.34 -7.24
N VAL A 36 8.12 19.23 -7.90
CA VAL A 36 7.33 18.15 -7.30
C VAL A 36 8.22 17.36 -6.33
N GLU A 37 7.75 17.20 -5.10
CA GLU A 37 8.49 16.54 -4.01
C GLU A 37 8.00 15.11 -3.77
N GLU A 38 6.70 14.87 -3.89
CA GLU A 38 6.11 13.55 -3.69
C GLU A 38 4.83 13.37 -4.52
N ILE A 39 4.61 12.15 -5.01
CA ILE A 39 3.41 11.75 -5.73
C ILE A 39 2.87 10.48 -5.09
N VAL A 40 1.61 10.50 -4.65
CA VAL A 40 0.97 9.37 -3.98
C VAL A 40 -0.28 8.94 -4.76
N PRO A 41 -0.26 7.76 -5.43
CA PRO A 41 -1.42 7.21 -6.12
C PRO A 41 -2.45 6.65 -5.14
N ALA A 42 -3.71 6.71 -5.54
CA ALA A 42 -4.84 6.03 -4.91
C ALA A 42 -5.77 5.47 -6.00
N ALA A 43 -7.00 5.09 -5.64
CA ALA A 43 -7.92 4.43 -6.58
C ALA A 43 -8.32 5.31 -7.78
N ARG A 44 -8.59 6.61 -7.56
CA ARG A 44 -9.02 7.54 -8.62
C ARG A 44 -8.35 8.91 -8.47
N THR A 45 -7.31 8.98 -7.65
CA THR A 45 -6.67 10.25 -7.29
C THR A 45 -5.16 10.12 -7.21
N LEU A 46 -4.45 11.19 -7.55
CA LEU A 46 -3.03 11.40 -7.25
C LEU A 46 -2.90 12.60 -6.33
N LEU A 47 -2.32 12.39 -5.16
CA LEU A 47 -1.88 13.48 -4.30
C LEU A 47 -0.47 13.90 -4.73
N ILE A 48 -0.28 15.18 -5.02
CA ILE A 48 0.99 15.74 -5.46
C ILE A 48 1.42 16.79 -4.46
N GLN A 49 2.52 16.53 -3.76
CA GLN A 49 3.20 17.54 -2.97
C GLN A 49 4.25 18.23 -3.84
N PHE A 50 4.28 19.55 -3.78
CA PHE A 50 5.17 20.38 -4.59
C PHE A 50 5.63 21.60 -3.80
N ARG A 51 6.75 22.18 -4.21
CA ARG A 51 7.35 23.36 -3.58
C ARG A 51 6.90 24.64 -4.29
N PRO A 52 6.08 25.50 -3.66
CA PRO A 52 5.57 26.72 -4.29
C PRO A 52 6.66 27.72 -4.67
N SER A 53 7.81 27.70 -3.99
CA SER A 53 8.97 28.55 -4.34
C SER A 53 9.72 28.09 -5.59
N THR A 54 9.45 26.88 -6.10
CA THR A 54 10.08 26.34 -7.31
C THR A 54 9.12 26.29 -8.48
N ILE A 55 7.84 25.94 -8.25
CA ILE A 55 6.82 25.89 -9.30
C ILE A 55 5.51 26.47 -8.80
N GLU A 56 4.94 27.38 -9.59
CA GLU A 56 3.61 27.91 -9.32
C GLU A 56 2.55 26.83 -9.58
N ARG A 57 1.51 26.77 -8.73
CA ARG A 57 0.43 25.79 -8.84
C ARG A 57 -0.19 25.73 -10.23
N GLN A 58 -0.46 26.88 -10.85
CA GLN A 58 -1.10 26.90 -12.16
C GLN A 58 -0.18 26.32 -13.25
N ALA A 59 1.14 26.60 -13.17
CA ALA A 59 2.12 26.00 -14.06
C ALA A 59 2.20 24.48 -13.86
N LEU A 60 2.15 24.01 -12.62
CA LEU A 60 2.10 22.58 -12.29
C LEU A 60 0.84 21.92 -12.88
N VAL A 61 -0.34 22.52 -12.70
CA VAL A 61 -1.60 22.03 -13.26
C VAL A 61 -1.50 21.89 -14.79
N ASN A 62 -0.97 22.92 -15.47
CA ASN A 62 -0.83 22.89 -16.93
C ASN A 62 0.13 21.77 -17.38
N ARG A 63 1.23 21.55 -16.65
CA ARG A 63 2.19 20.47 -16.93
C ARG A 63 1.59 19.09 -16.74
N ILE A 64 0.80 18.89 -15.68
CA ILE A 64 0.12 17.61 -15.42
C ILE A 64 -0.97 17.35 -16.46
N ALA A 65 -1.77 18.37 -16.79
CA ALA A 65 -2.85 18.26 -17.76
C ALA A 65 -2.35 17.98 -19.18
N GLY A 66 -1.10 18.36 -19.49
CA GLY A 66 -0.44 18.08 -20.77
C GLY A 66 0.21 16.70 -20.87
N GLN A 67 0.18 15.87 -19.82
CA GLN A 67 0.72 14.52 -19.86
C GLN A 67 -0.13 13.63 -20.76
N ASP A 68 0.54 12.85 -21.62
CA ASP A 68 -0.13 11.81 -22.41
C ASP A 68 -0.36 10.58 -21.53
N ILE A 69 -1.63 10.37 -21.14
CA ILE A 69 -2.07 9.23 -20.34
C ILE A 69 -2.75 8.15 -21.20
N SER A 70 -2.69 8.27 -22.53
CA SER A 70 -3.31 7.32 -23.46
C SER A 70 -2.60 5.97 -23.50
N GLN A 71 -1.33 5.92 -23.08
CA GLN A 71 -0.53 4.70 -23.04
C GLN A 71 -0.04 4.45 -21.60
N ARG A 72 -0.33 3.26 -21.08
CA ARG A 72 0.40 2.74 -19.92
C ARG A 72 1.83 2.46 -20.38
N ARG A 73 2.80 3.10 -19.75
CA ARG A 73 4.20 2.71 -19.91
C ARG A 73 4.38 1.38 -19.14
N GLU A 74 4.87 0.35 -19.82
CA GLU A 74 5.26 -0.90 -19.17
C GLU A 74 6.50 -0.63 -18.29
N GLY A 75 6.28 -0.32 -17.01
CA GLY A 75 7.35 -0.21 -16.01
C GLY A 75 7.96 -1.58 -15.70
N GLU A 76 9.13 -1.62 -15.06
CA GLU A 76 9.78 -2.88 -14.65
C GLU A 76 8.81 -3.79 -13.88
N HIS A 77 8.37 -4.86 -14.56
CA HIS A 77 7.39 -5.80 -14.04
C HIS A 77 8.07 -6.84 -13.13
N ARG A 78 8.60 -6.40 -11.98
CA ARG A 78 8.98 -7.37 -10.95
C ARG A 78 7.72 -8.12 -10.52
N ARG A 79 7.71 -9.42 -10.81
CA ARG A 79 6.66 -10.35 -10.39
C ARG A 79 7.05 -10.94 -9.04
N VAL A 80 6.15 -10.83 -8.07
CA VAL A 80 6.31 -11.38 -6.71
C VAL A 80 5.30 -12.51 -6.54
N GLU A 81 5.79 -13.71 -6.23
CA GLU A 81 4.93 -14.84 -5.89
C GLU A 81 4.59 -14.84 -4.41
N ILE A 82 3.30 -14.95 -4.08
CA ILE A 82 2.80 -14.96 -2.71
C ILE A 82 2.10 -16.30 -2.46
N PRO A 83 2.71 -17.22 -1.68
CA PRO A 83 2.06 -18.46 -1.26
C PRO A 83 0.95 -18.15 -0.26
N VAL A 84 -0.24 -18.71 -0.50
CA VAL A 84 -1.42 -18.51 0.33
C VAL A 84 -1.94 -19.86 0.81
N HIS A 85 -2.09 -19.99 2.12
CA HIS A 85 -2.91 -21.03 2.72
C HIS A 85 -4.36 -20.53 2.73
N TYR A 86 -5.20 -21.08 1.87
CA TYR A 86 -6.61 -20.69 1.73
C TYR A 86 -7.46 -21.28 2.87
N ASN A 87 -7.28 -20.74 4.07
CA ASN A 87 -7.95 -21.12 5.30
C ASN A 87 -8.70 -19.94 5.94
N GLY A 88 -8.93 -18.86 5.18
CA GLY A 88 -9.56 -17.65 5.70
C GLY A 88 -10.97 -17.89 6.18
N GLU A 89 -11.34 -17.23 7.28
CA GLU A 89 -12.65 -17.37 7.92
C GLU A 89 -13.82 -16.91 7.03
N ASP A 90 -13.57 -16.01 6.07
CA ASP A 90 -14.60 -15.49 5.17
C ASP A 90 -14.62 -16.20 3.82
N LEU A 91 -13.76 -17.20 3.58
CA LEU A 91 -13.64 -17.82 2.26
C LEU A 91 -14.96 -18.46 1.77
N ASP A 92 -15.71 -19.09 2.67
CA ASP A 92 -17.01 -19.68 2.33
C ASP A 92 -18.11 -18.61 2.13
N GLU A 93 -18.04 -17.50 2.88
CA GLU A 93 -18.92 -16.34 2.68
C GLU A 93 -18.64 -15.66 1.33
N VAL A 94 -17.36 -15.50 0.97
CA VAL A 94 -16.93 -14.98 -0.34
C VAL A 94 -17.43 -15.86 -1.47
N ALA A 95 -17.30 -17.17 -1.35
CA ALA A 95 -17.82 -18.12 -2.33
C ALA A 95 -19.34 -17.94 -2.53
N THR A 96 -20.08 -17.77 -1.42
CA THR A 96 -21.53 -17.50 -1.44
C THR A 96 -21.85 -16.16 -2.10
N LEU A 97 -21.15 -15.08 -1.75
CA LEU A 97 -21.34 -13.74 -2.32
C LEU A 97 -21.09 -13.70 -3.83
N LEU A 98 -20.14 -14.52 -4.31
CA LEU A 98 -19.79 -14.63 -5.73
C LEU A 98 -20.60 -15.70 -6.47
N ASN A 99 -21.46 -16.45 -5.78
CA ASN A 99 -22.23 -17.58 -6.30
C ASN A 99 -21.37 -18.63 -7.01
N ILE A 100 -20.25 -18.99 -6.38
CA ILE A 100 -19.30 -20.00 -6.88
C ILE A 100 -18.84 -20.91 -5.74
N SER A 101 -18.14 -22.00 -6.05
CA SER A 101 -17.58 -22.88 -5.03
C SER A 101 -16.32 -22.28 -4.39
N ARG A 102 -15.96 -22.75 -3.20
CA ARG A 102 -14.65 -22.45 -2.58
C ARG A 102 -13.48 -22.76 -3.51
N ALA A 103 -13.52 -23.90 -4.18
CA ALA A 103 -12.47 -24.32 -5.11
C ALA A 103 -12.34 -23.34 -6.29
N GLU A 104 -13.47 -22.83 -6.79
CA GLU A 104 -13.49 -21.82 -7.86
C GLU A 104 -12.90 -20.48 -7.38
N VAL A 105 -13.16 -20.05 -6.13
CA VAL A 105 -12.54 -18.84 -5.57
C VAL A 105 -11.02 -18.97 -5.58
N ILE A 106 -10.51 -20.11 -5.09
CA ILE A 106 -9.06 -20.39 -5.02
C ILE A 106 -8.47 -20.44 -6.44
N GLN A 107 -9.11 -21.17 -7.35
CA GLN A 107 -8.68 -21.29 -8.74
C GLN A 107 -8.58 -19.92 -9.41
N ARG A 108 -9.62 -19.09 -9.32
CA ARG A 108 -9.61 -17.76 -9.95
C ARG A 108 -8.59 -16.82 -9.32
N HIS A 109 -8.43 -16.87 -7.99
CA HIS A 109 -7.46 -16.04 -7.27
C HIS A 109 -6.00 -16.41 -7.59
N THR A 110 -5.73 -17.67 -7.95
CA THR A 110 -4.39 -18.15 -8.31
C THR A 110 -4.12 -18.13 -9.82
N ALA A 111 -5.15 -18.04 -10.66
CA ALA A 111 -5.01 -18.13 -12.12
C ALA A 111 -4.43 -16.87 -12.79
N HIS A 112 -4.45 -15.72 -12.12
CA HIS A 112 -4.11 -14.43 -12.75
C HIS A 112 -3.08 -13.63 -11.95
N ASP A 113 -2.28 -12.87 -12.67
CA ASP A 113 -1.42 -11.86 -12.06
C ASP A 113 -2.24 -10.63 -11.67
N TYR A 114 -2.01 -10.17 -10.46
CA TYR A 114 -2.53 -8.91 -9.96
C TYR A 114 -1.50 -7.81 -10.15
N SER A 115 -1.97 -6.58 -10.34
CA SER A 115 -1.10 -5.40 -10.39
C SER A 115 -1.17 -4.67 -9.06
N VAL A 116 -0.01 -4.28 -8.52
CA VAL A 116 0.05 -3.38 -7.36
C VAL A 116 -0.35 -2.00 -7.83
N ALA A 117 -1.56 -1.58 -7.49
CA ALA A 117 -2.10 -0.30 -7.90
C ALA A 117 -1.52 0.84 -7.06
N PHE A 118 -1.67 0.76 -5.75
CA PHE A 118 -1.12 1.75 -4.83
C PHE A 118 -0.89 1.17 -3.44
N CYS A 119 -0.11 1.88 -2.64
CA CYS A 119 0.13 1.59 -1.23
C CYS A 119 -0.27 2.82 -0.41
N GLY A 120 -0.66 2.65 0.87
CA GLY A 120 -1.00 3.83 1.68
C GLY A 120 -1.81 3.60 2.95
N PHE A 121 -2.42 2.42 3.15
CA PHE A 121 -3.19 2.14 4.37
C PHE A 121 -2.28 1.98 5.60
N ALA A 122 -1.15 1.30 5.41
CA ALA A 122 -0.12 1.06 6.39
C ALA A 122 1.20 0.78 5.66
N PRO A 123 2.36 0.89 6.33
CA PRO A 123 3.64 0.50 5.75
C PRO A 123 3.58 -0.93 5.19
N GLY A 124 3.79 -1.07 3.88
CA GLY A 124 3.77 -2.36 3.17
C GLY A 124 2.38 -2.91 2.82
N PHE A 125 1.28 -2.19 3.07
CA PHE A 125 -0.04 -2.58 2.58
C PHE A 125 -0.21 -2.13 1.13
N ALA A 126 -0.47 -3.08 0.24
CA ALA A 126 -0.67 -2.87 -1.19
C ALA A 126 -2.10 -3.24 -1.61
N TYR A 127 -2.70 -2.38 -2.43
CA TYR A 127 -3.98 -2.64 -3.09
C TYR A 127 -3.72 -3.27 -4.45
N LEU A 128 -4.24 -4.47 -4.67
CA LEU A 128 -3.99 -5.30 -5.85
C LEU A 128 -5.22 -5.35 -6.75
N THR A 129 -5.06 -5.08 -8.03
CA THR A 129 -6.18 -5.04 -9.02
C THR A 129 -5.92 -5.98 -10.22
N GLY A 130 -6.91 -6.10 -11.11
CA GLY A 130 -6.82 -6.83 -12.38
C GLY A 130 -7.13 -8.32 -12.29
N GLY A 131 -6.53 -9.03 -11.32
CA GLY A 131 -6.46 -10.50 -11.25
C GLY A 131 -7.78 -11.27 -11.48
N ALA A 132 -8.41 -11.78 -10.42
CA ALA A 132 -9.61 -12.63 -10.56
C ALA A 132 -10.90 -11.89 -10.97
N GLY A 133 -10.86 -10.56 -11.09
CA GLY A 133 -12.05 -9.74 -11.38
C GLY A 133 -13.15 -9.81 -10.32
N PHE A 134 -12.82 -10.17 -9.09
CA PHE A 134 -13.79 -10.28 -8.00
C PHE A 134 -14.43 -8.94 -7.65
N GLN A 135 -15.71 -8.97 -7.28
CA GLN A 135 -16.45 -7.84 -6.72
C GLN A 135 -17.03 -8.27 -5.38
N VAL A 136 -16.26 -8.09 -4.30
CA VAL A 136 -16.62 -8.60 -2.97
C VAL A 136 -16.88 -7.43 -2.02
N PRO A 137 -18.09 -7.25 -1.47
CA PRO A 137 -18.34 -6.16 -0.54
C PRO A 137 -17.49 -6.30 0.73
N ARG A 138 -17.18 -5.17 1.36
CA ARG A 138 -16.63 -5.15 2.72
C ARG A 138 -17.67 -5.69 3.69
N ARG A 139 -17.21 -6.26 4.81
CA ARG A 139 -18.07 -6.55 5.97
C ARG A 139 -18.74 -5.27 6.45
N GLN A 140 -20.00 -5.39 6.87
CA GLN A 140 -20.75 -4.26 7.43
C GLN A 140 -20.14 -3.76 8.74
N THR A 141 -19.68 -4.69 9.59
CA THR A 141 -18.95 -4.37 10.82
C THR A 141 -17.49 -4.78 10.67
N PRO A 142 -16.54 -3.83 10.70
CA PRO A 142 -15.12 -4.16 10.60
C PRO A 142 -14.65 -4.93 11.83
N ARG A 143 -13.68 -5.82 11.63
CA ARG A 143 -12.95 -6.49 12.72
C ARG A 143 -12.11 -5.47 13.46
N THR A 144 -12.02 -5.63 14.77
CA THR A 144 -11.08 -4.87 15.61
C THR A 144 -9.63 -5.28 15.34
N ARG A 145 -9.41 -6.51 14.87
CA ARG A 145 -8.08 -7.05 14.59
C ARG A 145 -8.12 -8.08 13.47
N ILE A 146 -7.39 -7.80 12.40
CA ILE A 146 -7.01 -8.73 11.32
C ILE A 146 -5.53 -9.07 11.54
N PRO A 147 -5.11 -10.35 11.48
CA PRO A 147 -3.72 -10.72 11.69
C PRO A 147 -2.81 -10.30 10.53
N ALA A 148 -1.51 -10.15 10.81
CA ALA A 148 -0.50 -9.97 9.77
C ALA A 148 -0.46 -11.19 8.84
N GLY A 149 -0.18 -10.97 7.56
CA GLY A 149 -0.18 -12.00 6.52
C GLY A 149 -1.58 -12.39 6.03
N ALA A 150 -2.67 -11.84 6.59
CA ALA A 150 -4.01 -12.10 6.10
C ALA A 150 -4.15 -11.63 4.65
N VAL A 151 -4.61 -12.52 3.77
CA VAL A 151 -4.95 -12.23 2.38
C VAL A 151 -6.46 -12.00 2.32
N ALA A 152 -6.87 -10.87 1.77
CA ALA A 152 -8.26 -10.44 1.83
C ALA A 152 -8.75 -9.74 0.56
N LEU A 153 -10.07 -9.71 0.39
CA LEU A 153 -10.77 -9.10 -0.73
C LEU A 153 -11.70 -7.97 -0.27
N ALA A 154 -11.78 -6.90 -1.06
CA ALA A 154 -12.82 -5.87 -0.94
C ALA A 154 -12.96 -5.04 -2.21
N GLY A 155 -14.18 -4.84 -2.68
CA GLY A 155 -14.47 -4.28 -3.99
C GLY A 155 -13.82 -5.13 -5.07
N ASP A 156 -13.10 -4.45 -5.96
CA ASP A 156 -12.24 -4.99 -7.01
C ASP A 156 -10.82 -5.36 -6.55
N PHE A 157 -10.52 -5.16 -5.26
CA PHE A 157 -9.16 -5.32 -4.74
C PHE A 157 -8.93 -6.65 -4.01
N SER A 158 -7.72 -7.19 -4.19
CA SER A 158 -7.07 -8.09 -3.24
C SER A 158 -5.98 -7.34 -2.48
N GLY A 159 -5.56 -7.85 -1.33
CA GLY A 159 -4.55 -7.21 -0.50
C GLY A 159 -4.03 -8.14 0.59
N VAL A 160 -2.82 -7.84 1.08
CA VAL A 160 -2.19 -8.57 2.18
C VAL A 160 -1.89 -7.63 3.33
N TYR A 161 -2.38 -7.96 4.52
CA TYR A 161 -2.18 -7.14 5.72
C TYR A 161 -0.72 -7.27 6.22
N PRO A 162 0.09 -6.20 6.24
CA PRO A 162 1.50 -6.27 6.63
C PRO A 162 1.69 -6.42 8.15
N LYS A 163 0.71 -5.96 8.93
CA LYS A 163 0.70 -6.00 10.40
C LYS A 163 -0.72 -6.18 10.89
N ALA A 164 -0.86 -6.49 12.18
CA ALA A 164 -2.18 -6.56 12.78
C ALA A 164 -2.85 -5.19 12.82
N SER A 165 -4.07 -5.08 12.29
CA SER A 165 -4.84 -3.83 12.24
C SER A 165 -6.34 -4.11 12.20
N PRO A 166 -7.21 -3.15 12.59
CA PRO A 166 -8.64 -3.27 12.30
C PRO A 166 -8.89 -3.23 10.78
N GLY A 167 -10.00 -3.82 10.34
CA GLY A 167 -10.36 -3.81 8.92
C GLY A 167 -11.66 -4.58 8.62
N GLY A 168 -12.28 -4.25 7.49
CA GLY A 168 -13.56 -4.86 7.05
C GLY A 168 -13.45 -5.68 5.77
N TRP A 169 -12.24 -6.07 5.35
CA TRP A 169 -12.08 -6.89 4.15
C TRP A 169 -12.38 -8.36 4.46
N GLN A 170 -12.87 -9.09 3.47
CA GLN A 170 -13.17 -10.51 3.60
C GLN A 170 -11.88 -11.32 3.50
N ILE A 171 -11.51 -12.04 4.55
CA ILE A 171 -10.26 -12.79 4.68
C ILE A 171 -10.43 -14.16 4.02
N ILE A 172 -9.66 -14.43 2.96
CA ILE A 172 -9.72 -15.67 2.18
C ILE A 172 -8.57 -16.64 2.48
N GLY A 173 -7.50 -16.16 3.12
CA GLY A 173 -6.35 -16.99 3.47
C GLY A 173 -5.27 -16.23 4.20
N VAL A 174 -4.11 -16.85 4.32
CA VAL A 174 -2.95 -16.28 4.99
C VAL A 174 -1.66 -16.65 4.27
N THR A 175 -0.70 -15.74 4.22
CA THR A 175 0.64 -15.97 3.69
C THR A 175 1.71 -15.95 4.80
N PRO A 176 2.75 -16.81 4.76
CA PRO A 176 3.91 -16.71 5.64
C PRO A 176 4.80 -15.50 5.33
N LEU A 177 4.63 -14.85 4.17
CA LEU A 177 5.51 -13.77 3.77
C LEU A 177 5.28 -12.51 4.61
N GLN A 178 6.37 -11.92 5.09
CA GLN A 178 6.33 -10.61 5.73
C GLN A 178 6.26 -9.54 4.63
N MET A 179 5.14 -8.80 4.57
CA MET A 179 4.95 -7.74 3.58
C MET A 179 5.77 -6.47 3.88
N TRP A 180 6.21 -6.32 5.13
CA TRP A 180 7.06 -5.23 5.61
C TRP A 180 8.18 -5.78 6.50
N ASP A 181 9.43 -5.54 6.14
CA ASP A 181 10.62 -6.01 6.87
C ASP A 181 11.78 -5.02 6.73
N LEU A 182 12.14 -4.35 7.83
CA LEU A 182 13.20 -3.33 7.85
C LEU A 182 14.60 -3.89 7.66
N ASN A 183 14.79 -5.22 7.73
CA ASN A 183 16.09 -5.84 7.49
C ASN A 183 16.36 -6.07 5.99
N ARG A 184 15.40 -5.78 5.11
CA ARG A 184 15.57 -5.85 3.65
C ARG A 184 16.10 -4.54 3.11
N ALA A 185 16.81 -4.61 1.98
CA ALA A 185 17.18 -3.43 1.19
C ALA A 185 15.94 -2.61 0.80
N GLU A 186 14.82 -3.29 0.53
CA GLU A 186 13.52 -2.68 0.27
C GLU A 186 12.53 -3.17 1.32
N PRO A 187 12.10 -2.32 2.28
CA PRO A 187 11.25 -2.77 3.37
C PRO A 187 9.89 -3.29 2.94
N ALA A 188 9.23 -2.61 1.99
CA ALA A 188 7.99 -3.07 1.39
C ALA A 188 8.28 -4.19 0.39
N LEU A 189 7.63 -5.35 0.56
CA LEU A 189 7.70 -6.45 -0.41
C LEU A 189 7.04 -6.08 -1.75
N LEU A 190 6.01 -5.23 -1.70
CA LEU A 190 5.22 -4.80 -2.84
C LEU A 190 5.30 -3.29 -3.02
N ARG A 191 5.46 -2.87 -4.28
CA ARG A 191 5.50 -1.46 -4.68
C ARG A 191 4.59 -1.22 -5.87
N PRO A 192 4.02 -0.01 -6.02
CA PRO A 192 3.28 0.37 -7.23
C PRO A 192 4.06 -0.02 -8.50
N GLY A 193 3.36 -0.60 -9.47
CA GLY A 193 3.94 -1.11 -10.71
C GLY A 193 4.35 -2.58 -10.69
N TYR A 194 4.53 -3.20 -9.52
CA TYR A 194 4.84 -4.64 -9.42
C TYR A 194 3.65 -5.51 -9.81
N LYS A 195 3.94 -6.75 -10.20
CA LYS A 195 2.94 -7.80 -10.38
C LYS A 195 2.98 -8.78 -9.21
N VAL A 196 1.83 -9.28 -8.82
CA VAL A 196 1.67 -10.28 -7.76
C VAL A 196 1.01 -11.51 -8.34
N HIS A 197 1.60 -12.67 -8.11
CA HIS A 197 0.98 -13.95 -8.44
C HIS A 197 0.73 -14.73 -7.16
N PHE A 198 -0.51 -15.07 -6.89
CA PHE A 198 -0.84 -15.89 -5.73
C PHE A 198 -0.75 -17.37 -6.08
N THR A 199 -0.16 -18.16 -5.19
CA THR A 199 -0.07 -19.62 -5.34
C THR A 199 -0.74 -20.30 -4.16
N ASP A 200 -1.44 -21.41 -4.42
CA ASP A 200 -2.01 -22.23 -3.34
C ASP A 200 -0.88 -23.03 -2.68
N ALA A 201 -0.63 -22.72 -1.40
CA ALA A 201 0.40 -23.37 -0.59
C ALA A 201 -0.11 -24.64 0.12
N GLY A 202 -1.37 -25.04 -0.14
CA GLY A 202 -2.02 -26.16 0.51
C GLY A 202 -2.41 -25.88 1.96
N PRO A 203 -2.68 -26.93 2.76
CA PRO A 203 -3.08 -26.78 4.15
C PRO A 203 -2.06 -26.03 4.99
N LEU A 204 -2.54 -25.20 5.93
CA LEU A 204 -1.67 -24.54 6.88
C LEU A 204 -0.92 -25.60 7.73
N PRO A 205 0.40 -25.46 7.95
CA PRO A 205 1.14 -26.36 8.83
C PRO A 205 0.55 -26.38 10.25
N ALA A 206 0.58 -27.53 10.92
CA ALA A 206 0.00 -27.69 12.27
C ALA A 206 0.61 -26.74 13.32
N GLY A 207 1.86 -26.29 13.12
CA GLY A 207 2.54 -25.30 13.96
C GLY A 207 2.16 -23.84 13.69
N GLY A 208 1.25 -23.58 12.74
CA GLY A 208 0.89 -22.23 12.30
C GLY A 208 1.98 -21.58 11.43
N LEU A 209 1.85 -20.26 11.24
CA LEU A 209 2.85 -19.46 10.54
C LEU A 209 4.00 -19.04 11.45
N PRO A 210 5.22 -18.88 10.92
CA PRO A 210 6.32 -18.31 11.68
C PRO A 210 5.97 -16.91 12.18
N ALA A 211 6.42 -16.59 13.40
CA ALA A 211 6.25 -15.25 13.95
C ALA A 211 7.01 -14.21 13.09
N PRO A 212 6.48 -12.99 12.95
CA PRO A 212 7.21 -11.91 12.29
C PRO A 212 8.55 -11.64 12.99
N SER A 213 9.59 -11.41 12.19
CA SER A 213 10.91 -11.03 12.67
C SER A 213 10.85 -9.59 13.19
N ALA A 214 11.26 -9.37 14.44
CA ALA A 214 11.44 -8.02 14.92
C ALA A 214 12.64 -7.37 14.20
N PRO A 215 12.58 -6.06 13.89
CA PRO A 215 13.74 -5.36 13.37
C PRO A 215 14.89 -5.43 14.38
N ALA A 216 16.12 -5.59 13.87
CA ALA A 216 17.30 -5.49 14.71
C ALA A 216 17.31 -4.12 15.39
N ARG A 217 17.45 -4.09 16.73
CA ARG A 217 17.75 -2.83 17.40
C ARG A 217 19.19 -2.46 17.05
N PRO A 218 19.46 -1.22 16.65
CA PRO A 218 20.84 -0.77 16.53
C PRO A 218 21.54 -0.94 17.88
N ASP A 219 22.82 -1.33 17.83
CA ASP A 219 23.64 -1.43 19.04
C ASP A 219 23.62 -0.09 19.77
N ALA A 220 23.33 -0.13 21.06
CA ALA A 220 23.31 1.07 21.88
C ALA A 220 24.71 1.67 21.89
N THR A 221 24.83 2.93 21.47
CA THR A 221 26.06 3.68 21.66
C THR A 221 26.30 3.85 23.17
N THR A 222 27.52 3.62 23.63
CA THR A 222 27.88 3.59 25.06
C THR A 222 27.91 4.97 25.73
N ALA A 223 27.63 6.04 24.98
CA ALA A 223 27.66 7.40 25.49
C ALA A 223 26.25 7.81 25.94
N THR A 224 26.07 7.94 27.25
CA THR A 224 24.85 8.46 27.87
C THR A 224 24.92 9.99 27.92
N TYR A 225 23.96 10.68 27.30
CA TYR A 225 23.90 12.16 27.27
C TYR A 225 22.73 12.75 28.05
N LEU A 226 21.65 11.98 28.25
CA LEU A 226 20.44 12.44 28.92
C LEU A 226 19.79 11.24 29.64
N GLU A 227 19.29 11.48 30.84
CA GLU A 227 18.51 10.51 31.62
C GLU A 227 17.04 10.95 31.68
N ILE A 228 16.13 10.05 31.32
CA ILE A 228 14.69 10.30 31.41
C ILE A 228 14.23 9.86 32.80
N THR A 229 14.10 10.80 33.73
CA THR A 229 13.65 10.53 35.11
C THR A 229 12.14 10.34 35.21
N SER A 230 11.37 10.98 34.33
CA SER A 230 9.91 10.83 34.24
C SER A 230 9.42 11.20 32.82
N PRO A 231 8.93 10.23 32.02
CA PRO A 231 8.37 10.53 30.71
C PRO A 231 6.97 11.15 30.82
N GLY A 232 6.63 12.04 29.88
CA GLY A 232 5.27 12.57 29.74
C GLY A 232 4.32 11.58 29.05
N LEU A 233 3.07 12.02 28.82
CA LEU A 233 2.02 11.19 28.19
C LEU A 233 2.43 10.64 26.82
N HIS A 234 3.20 11.39 26.03
CA HIS A 234 3.68 10.96 24.72
C HIS A 234 5.01 11.65 24.39
N SER A 235 6.10 11.16 24.97
CA SER A 235 7.45 11.64 24.68
C SER A 235 8.02 10.88 23.48
N VAL A 236 8.23 11.59 22.37
CA VAL A 236 8.83 11.03 21.15
C VAL A 236 10.09 11.80 20.79
N LEU A 237 11.13 11.07 20.38
CA LEU A 237 12.27 11.65 19.68
C LEU A 237 11.89 11.75 18.19
N GLN A 238 11.91 12.96 17.64
CA GLN A 238 11.63 13.22 16.23
C GLN A 238 12.82 13.95 15.61
N ASP A 239 13.11 13.61 14.36
CA ASP A 239 13.96 14.40 13.48
C ASP A 239 13.08 15.22 12.52
N MET A 240 13.60 15.57 11.34
CA MET A 240 12.84 16.30 10.30
C MET A 240 11.78 15.44 9.60
N GLY A 241 11.61 14.17 9.99
CA GLY A 241 10.68 13.24 9.41
C GLY A 241 11.28 12.45 8.24
N ARG A 242 10.39 11.80 7.48
CA ARG A 242 10.68 10.79 6.45
C ARG A 242 9.99 11.17 5.12
N PRO A 243 10.35 12.32 4.51
CA PRO A 243 9.77 12.71 3.23
C PRO A 243 10.06 11.67 2.14
N GLY A 244 9.14 11.53 1.18
CA GLY A 244 9.27 10.61 0.04
C GLY A 244 9.01 9.13 0.36
N GLN A 245 8.57 8.80 1.59
CA GLN A 245 8.25 7.43 1.99
C GLN A 245 6.73 7.14 2.00
N THR A 246 5.88 8.15 1.71
CA THR A 246 4.42 8.02 1.76
C THR A 246 3.91 7.03 0.73
N GLY A 247 4.57 6.92 -0.44
CA GLY A 247 4.26 5.93 -1.47
C GLY A 247 4.38 4.47 -1.02
N GLN A 248 4.97 4.19 0.15
CA GLN A 248 5.04 2.86 0.76
C GLN A 248 4.09 2.70 1.98
N GLY A 249 3.27 3.72 2.27
CA GLY A 249 2.41 3.80 3.45
C GLY A 249 3.11 4.25 4.73
N VAL A 250 4.32 4.81 4.63
CA VAL A 250 5.05 5.37 5.78
C VAL A 250 4.69 6.83 5.94
N SER A 251 4.20 7.22 7.13
CA SER A 251 3.89 8.62 7.40
C SER A 251 5.16 9.47 7.48
N ARG A 252 5.03 10.75 7.08
CA ARG A 252 6.10 11.73 7.14
C ARG A 252 6.72 11.86 8.53
N SER A 253 5.96 11.71 9.62
CA SER A 253 6.48 11.92 10.99
C SER A 253 7.09 13.33 11.14
N GLY A 254 7.99 13.52 12.09
CA GLY A 254 8.67 14.77 12.35
C GLY A 254 7.99 15.57 13.45
N ALA A 255 8.52 16.77 13.70
CA ALA A 255 7.88 17.72 14.61
C ALA A 255 6.49 18.10 14.08
N LEU A 256 5.51 18.12 14.99
CA LEU A 256 4.13 18.52 14.66
C LEU A 256 4.03 20.03 14.40
N ASP A 257 4.86 20.81 15.09
CA ASP A 257 4.98 22.25 14.95
C ASP A 257 6.38 22.58 14.42
N LEU A 258 6.43 23.17 13.24
CA LEU A 258 7.67 23.53 12.54
C LEU A 258 7.93 25.06 12.57
N GLY A 259 7.10 25.83 13.29
CA GLY A 259 7.14 27.30 13.33
C GLY A 259 6.08 27.95 12.44
#